data_AF-A0A2E0HPK1-F1
#
_entry.id   AF-A0A2E0HPK1-F1
#
_cell.length_a   1.000
_cell.length_b   1.000
_cell.length_c   1.000
_cell.angle_alpha   90.00
_cell.angle_beta   90.00
_cell.angle_gamma   90.00
#
_symmetry.space_group_name_H-M   'P 1'
#
loop_
_entity.id
_entity.type
_entity.pdbx_description
1 polymer ?
#
loop_
_entity_poly.entity_id
_entity_poly.type
_entity_poly.pdbx_seq_one_letter_code
_entity_poly.pdbx_strand_id
1 'polypeptide(L)'
;MTIVPAFMFIRWFYAEEFSGKRIRDVAELESKYGIKDSKMLTTSGIILGLVILGFFLHPITHMPVSWIALGGSVLMLLATNRHELDEPLEEVEWTTLLFFAGLFVLVHSLQHLGVINFIGEYVQKAIEAFPQGQDGLVRLTAAILIILWVSAIASAFIDNIPYTATMIPIVLQIS
;
A
#
# COMPACT_ATOMS: atom_id res chain seq x y z
N MET A 1 23.19 0.84 -1.18
CA MET A 1 24.35 0.52 -2.05
C MET A 1 23.98 0.20 -3.51
N THR A 2 22.69 0.12 -3.87
CA THR A 2 22.22 -0.17 -5.25
C THR A 2 22.11 1.05 -6.17
N ILE A 3 22.11 2.26 -5.59
CA ILE A 3 21.93 3.52 -6.34
C ILE A 3 23.09 3.77 -7.30
N VAL A 4 24.34 3.53 -6.87
CA VAL A 4 25.53 3.79 -7.70
C VAL A 4 25.59 2.86 -8.92
N PRO A 5 25.43 1.53 -8.78
CA PRO A 5 25.34 0.63 -9.94
C PRO A 5 24.16 0.96 -10.86
N ALA A 6 22.99 1.24 -10.30
CA ALA A 6 21.80 1.56 -11.10
C ALA A 6 21.98 2.84 -11.91
N PHE A 7 22.58 3.87 -11.31
CA PHE A 7 22.86 5.13 -12.00
C PHE A 7 23.90 4.95 -13.11
N MET A 8 24.97 4.18 -12.86
CA MET A 8 25.96 3.85 -13.89
C MET A 8 25.35 3.05 -15.05
N PHE A 9 24.48 2.08 -14.74
CA PHE A 9 23.78 1.30 -15.74
C PHE A 9 22.84 2.15 -16.60
N ILE A 10 22.03 3.02 -15.99
CA ILE A 10 21.14 3.95 -16.70
C ILE A 10 21.96 4.87 -17.61
N ARG A 11 23.06 5.44 -17.11
CA ARG A 11 23.91 6.35 -17.90
C ARG A 11 24.55 5.65 -19.09
N TRP A 12 24.93 4.39 -18.96
CA TRP A 12 25.52 3.61 -20.04
C TRP A 12 24.46 3.13 -21.05
N PHE A 13 23.32 2.63 -20.56
CA PHE A 13 22.24 2.09 -21.38
C PHE A 13 21.51 3.17 -22.18
N TYR A 14 21.27 4.34 -21.59
CA TYR A 14 20.60 5.49 -22.21
C TYR A 14 21.60 6.54 -22.76
N ALA A 15 22.88 6.18 -22.95
CA ALA A 15 23.93 7.11 -23.34
C ALA A 15 23.61 7.89 -24.63
N GLU A 16 22.96 7.23 -25.61
CA GLU A 16 22.58 7.86 -26.88
C GLU A 16 21.43 8.86 -26.71
N GLU A 17 20.40 8.53 -25.92
CA GLU A 17 19.26 9.42 -25.60
C GLU A 17 19.69 10.65 -24.78
N PHE A 18 20.70 10.49 -23.90
CA PHE A 18 21.30 11.61 -23.18
C PHE A 18 22.30 12.42 -24.02
N SER A 19 22.78 11.90 -25.16
CA SER A 19 23.73 12.60 -26.05
C SER A 19 23.09 13.57 -27.04
N GLY A 20 21.76 13.54 -27.18
CA GLY A 20 21.01 14.43 -28.05
C GLY A 20 21.14 15.91 -27.66
N LYS A 21 21.14 16.81 -28.65
CA LYS A 21 20.99 18.25 -28.39
C LYS A 21 19.65 18.47 -27.70
N ARG A 22 19.69 19.05 -26.51
CA ARG A 22 18.52 19.42 -25.70
C ARG A 22 17.80 20.60 -26.36
N ILE A 23 17.08 20.34 -27.45
CA ILE A 23 16.15 21.31 -28.05
C ILE A 23 14.93 21.32 -27.13
N ARG A 24 15.01 22.11 -26.05
CA ARG A 24 13.85 22.46 -25.26
C ARG A 24 13.13 23.53 -26.04
N ASP A 25 12.17 23.13 -26.85
CA ASP A 25 11.19 24.10 -27.36
C ASP A 25 10.29 24.49 -26.19
N VAL A 26 10.81 25.41 -25.37
CA VAL A 26 10.14 25.92 -24.18
C VAL A 26 8.78 26.50 -24.54
N ALA A 27 8.64 27.05 -25.75
CA ALA A 27 7.38 27.53 -26.29
C ALA A 27 6.37 26.38 -26.52
N GLU A 28 6.80 25.22 -26.99
CA GLU A 28 5.93 24.05 -27.17
C GLU A 28 5.48 23.50 -25.81
N LEU A 29 6.40 23.39 -24.84
CA LEU A 29 6.11 22.93 -23.49
C LEU A 29 5.19 23.88 -22.73
N GLU A 30 5.38 25.19 -22.87
CA GLU A 30 4.53 26.22 -22.27
C GLU A 30 3.13 26.23 -22.91
N SER A 31 3.03 25.96 -24.22
CA SER A 31 1.74 25.82 -24.91
C SER A 31 0.94 24.59 -24.44
N LYS A 32 1.63 23.50 -24.09
CA LYS A 32 1.01 22.21 -23.77
C LYS A 32 0.81 21.97 -22.27
N TYR A 33 1.68 22.52 -21.42
CA TYR A 33 1.72 22.30 -19.96
C TYR A 33 1.78 23.60 -19.15
N GLY A 34 1.42 24.74 -19.76
CA GLY A 34 1.35 26.02 -19.08
C GLY A 34 0.45 25.96 -17.84
N ILE A 35 0.87 26.63 -16.76
CA ILE A 35 0.11 26.69 -15.51
C ILE A 35 -1.22 27.38 -15.79
N LYS A 36 -2.31 26.62 -15.77
CA LYS A 36 -3.67 27.13 -16.02
C LYS A 36 -4.10 28.10 -14.91
N ASP A 37 -3.85 27.73 -13.65
CA ASP A 37 -4.16 28.55 -12.47
C ASP A 37 -3.10 28.40 -11.37
N SER A 38 -2.29 29.45 -11.20
CA SER A 38 -1.24 29.50 -10.17
C SER A 38 -1.79 29.55 -8.74
N LYS A 39 -3.00 30.08 -8.53
CA LYS A 39 -3.64 30.14 -7.20
C LYS A 39 -4.15 28.76 -6.81
N MET A 40 -4.78 28.04 -7.74
CA MET A 40 -5.24 26.67 -7.50
C MET A 40 -4.05 25.73 -7.25
N LEU A 41 -2.97 25.87 -8.02
CA LEU A 41 -1.73 25.10 -7.82
C LEU A 41 -1.12 25.31 -6.42
N THR A 42 -1.07 26.56 -5.95
CA THR A 42 -0.52 26.86 -4.62
C THR A 42 -1.45 26.31 -3.53
N THR A 43 -2.76 26.45 -3.70
CA THR A 43 -3.76 25.96 -2.74
C THR A 43 -3.73 24.44 -2.62
N SER A 44 -3.71 23.71 -3.74
CA SER A 44 -3.60 22.25 -3.77
C SER A 44 -2.27 21.78 -3.20
N GLY A 45 -1.17 22.48 -3.49
CA GLY A 45 0.15 22.20 -2.91
C GLY A 45 0.18 22.36 -1.38
N ILE A 46 -0.48 23.40 -0.84
CA ILE A 46 -0.60 23.60 0.61
C ILE A 46 -1.45 22.48 1.24
N ILE A 47 -2.60 22.16 0.65
CA ILE A 47 -3.49 21.11 1.16
C ILE A 47 -2.77 19.75 1.14
N LEU A 48 -2.09 19.43 0.05
CA LEU A 48 -1.28 18.21 -0.06
C LEU A 48 -0.18 18.17 0.99
N GLY A 49 0.54 19.28 1.20
CA GLY A 49 1.55 19.41 2.25
C GLY A 49 0.98 19.17 3.65
N LEU A 50 -0.22 19.70 3.94
CA LEU A 50 -0.92 19.48 5.21
C LEU A 50 -1.35 18.02 5.38
N VAL A 51 -1.86 17.36 4.34
CA VAL A 51 -2.22 15.93 4.39
C VAL A 51 -1.00 15.07 4.66
N ILE A 52 0.10 15.30 3.95
CA ILE A 52 1.37 14.59 4.15
C ILE A 52 1.88 14.80 5.58
N LEU A 53 1.88 16.05 6.06
CA LEU A 53 2.27 16.35 7.43
C LEU A 53 1.35 15.65 8.44
N GLY A 54 0.03 15.65 8.19
CA GLY A 54 -0.94 14.92 8.98
C GLY A 54 -0.64 13.41 9.06
N PHE A 55 -0.23 12.78 7.95
CA PHE A 55 0.18 11.37 7.95
C PHE A 55 1.39 11.11 8.85
N PHE A 56 2.36 12.03 8.89
CA PHE A 56 3.50 11.93 9.81
C PHE A 56 3.11 12.21 11.26
N LEU A 57 2.08 13.02 11.51
CA LEU A 57 1.57 13.33 12.84
C LEU A 57 0.61 12.27 13.38
N HIS A 58 0.09 11.36 12.55
CA HIS A 58 -0.77 10.25 12.95
C HIS A 58 -0.31 9.51 14.23
N PRO A 59 0.98 9.14 14.40
CA PRO A 59 1.44 8.45 15.60
C PRO A 59 1.25 9.23 16.90
N ILE A 60 1.17 10.56 16.82
CA ILE A 60 1.02 11.48 17.96
C ILE A 60 -0.45 11.84 18.17
N THR A 61 -1.17 12.12 17.08
CA THR A 61 -2.57 12.56 17.13
C THR A 61 -3.54 11.39 17.35
N HIS A 62 -3.09 10.15 17.12
CA HIS A 62 -3.90 8.93 17.13
C HIS A 62 -5.13 8.99 16.19
N MET A 63 -5.16 9.94 15.27
CA MET A 63 -6.25 10.14 14.34
C MET A 63 -6.03 9.25 13.12
N PRO A 64 -6.96 8.36 12.74
CA PRO A 64 -6.76 7.44 11.62
C PRO A 64 -6.38 8.17 10.33
N VAL A 65 -5.43 7.60 9.59
CA VAL A 65 -4.89 8.17 8.34
C VAL A 65 -6.01 8.46 7.32
N SER A 66 -7.06 7.63 7.31
CA SER A 66 -8.25 7.81 6.47
C SER A 66 -8.98 9.12 6.73
N TRP A 67 -9.11 9.55 7.99
CA TRP A 67 -9.76 10.82 8.32
C TRP A 67 -8.94 12.03 7.88
N ILE A 68 -7.61 11.94 7.96
CA ILE A 68 -6.71 12.99 7.48
C ILE A 68 -6.83 13.12 5.96
N ALA A 69 -6.84 11.99 5.25
CA ALA A 69 -7.01 11.97 3.79
C ALA A 69 -8.38 12.52 3.37
N LEU A 70 -9.47 12.10 4.03
CA LEU A 70 -10.82 12.60 3.77
C LEU A 70 -10.97 14.08 4.11
N GLY A 71 -10.36 14.55 5.20
CA GLY A 71 -10.32 15.97 5.53
C GLY A 71 -9.62 16.78 4.44
N GLY A 72 -8.48 16.29 3.94
CA GLY A 72 -7.77 16.89 2.83
C GLY A 72 -8.59 16.92 1.53
N SER A 73 -9.27 15.83 1.19
CA SER A 73 -10.12 15.78 -0.01
C SER A 73 -11.31 16.73 0.09
N VAL A 74 -11.96 16.81 1.26
CA VAL A 74 -13.05 17.77 1.50
C VAL A 74 -12.55 19.22 1.39
N LEU A 75 -11.40 19.54 1.98
CA LEU A 75 -10.81 20.87 1.87
C LEU A 75 -10.47 21.21 0.41
N MET A 76 -9.96 20.25 -0.35
CA MET A 76 -9.66 20.43 -1.77
C MET A 76 -10.96 20.64 -2.59
N LEU A 77 -11.99 19.84 -2.35
CA LEU A 77 -13.29 20.00 -3.01
C LEU A 77 -13.94 21.35 -2.69
N LEU A 78 -13.78 21.86 -1.46
CA LEU A 78 -14.25 23.20 -1.08
C LEU A 78 -13.45 24.34 -1.74
N ALA A 79 -12.18 24.09 -2.05
CA ALA A 79 -11.32 25.05 -2.75
C ALA A 79 -11.55 25.03 -4.28
N THR A 80 -12.05 23.94 -4.84
CA THR A 80 -12.40 23.79 -6.26
C THR A 80 -13.74 24.45 -6.59
N ASN A 81 -13.86 25.01 -7.80
CA ASN A 81 -15.10 25.58 -8.29
C ASN A 81 -16.18 24.51 -8.50
N ARG A 82 -17.44 24.82 -8.18
CA ARG A 82 -18.56 23.87 -8.27
C ARG A 82 -18.80 23.27 -9.66
N HIS A 83 -18.44 23.99 -10.72
CA HIS A 83 -18.59 23.52 -12.11
C HIS A 83 -17.50 22.53 -12.54
N GLU A 84 -16.46 22.33 -11.72
CA GLU A 84 -15.30 21.47 -12.01
C GLU A 84 -15.23 20.29 -11.02
N LEU A 85 -16.30 20.01 -10.28
CA LEU A 85 -16.33 18.93 -9.28
C LEU A 85 -16.55 17.54 -9.89
N ASP A 86 -17.06 17.47 -11.11
CA ASP A 86 -17.35 16.20 -11.78
C ASP A 86 -16.04 15.45 -12.11
N GLU A 87 -15.03 16.15 -12.64
CA GLU A 87 -13.73 15.56 -13.00
C GLU A 87 -13.03 14.87 -11.79
N PRO A 88 -12.83 15.52 -10.62
CA PRO A 88 -12.19 14.86 -9.47
C PRO A 88 -12.98 13.70 -8.87
N LEU A 89 -14.32 13.70 -9.01
CA LEU A 89 -15.17 12.63 -8.49
C LEU A 89 -15.21 11.41 -9.43
N GLU A 90 -15.03 11.63 -10.74
CA GLU A 90 -14.87 10.57 -11.73
C GLU A 90 -13.52 9.85 -11.62
N GLU A 91 -12.47 10.55 -11.17
CA GLU A 91 -11.15 9.94 -10.90
C GLU A 91 -11.17 8.98 -9.68
N VAL A 92 -12.25 8.96 -8.90
CA VAL A 92 -12.38 8.00 -7.81
C VAL A 92 -12.55 6.58 -8.38
N GLU A 93 -11.63 5.69 -8.01
CA GLU A 93 -11.64 4.28 -8.38
C GLU A 93 -12.74 3.48 -7.65
N TRP A 94 -14.00 3.73 -8.01
CA TRP A 94 -15.18 3.09 -7.40
C TRP A 94 -15.14 1.56 -7.46
N THR A 95 -14.66 1.00 -8.56
CA THR A 95 -14.48 -0.44 -8.74
C THR A 95 -13.55 -1.04 -7.68
N THR A 96 -12.44 -0.36 -7.41
CA THR A 96 -11.45 -0.80 -6.43
C THR A 96 -12.01 -0.72 -5.00
N LEU A 97 -12.75 0.34 -4.67
CA LEU A 97 -13.41 0.47 -3.37
C LEU A 97 -14.45 -0.62 -3.12
N LEU A 98 -15.30 -0.90 -4.11
CA LEU A 98 -16.31 -1.97 -4.02
C LEU A 98 -15.67 -3.36 -3.96
N PHE A 99 -14.59 -3.58 -4.70
CA PHE A 99 -13.79 -4.80 -4.62
C PHE A 99 -13.26 -5.04 -3.20
N PHE A 100 -12.60 -4.04 -2.59
CA PHE A 100 -12.09 -4.18 -1.22
C PHE A 100 -13.19 -4.37 -0.19
N ALA A 101 -14.33 -3.68 -0.34
CA ALA A 101 -15.49 -3.88 0.52
C ALA A 101 -16.00 -5.34 0.45
N GLY A 102 -16.15 -5.88 -0.76
CA GLY A 102 -16.54 -7.27 -0.98
C GLY A 102 -15.52 -8.27 -0.42
N LEU A 103 -14.23 -8.03 -0.63
CA LEU A 103 -13.15 -8.85 -0.09
C LEU A 103 -13.16 -8.88 1.44
N PHE A 104 -13.36 -7.74 2.11
CA PHE A 104 -13.42 -7.69 3.57
C PHE A 104 -14.65 -8.42 4.13
N VAL A 105 -15.80 -8.31 3.48
CA VAL A 105 -17.01 -9.08 3.85
C VAL A 105 -16.74 -10.59 3.69
N LEU A 106 -16.10 -11.01 2.60
CA LEU A 106 -15.75 -12.40 2.35
C LEU A 106 -14.80 -12.93 3.43
N VAL A 107 -13.70 -12.23 3.71
CA VAL A 107 -12.73 -12.67 4.72
C VAL A 107 -13.39 -12.75 6.10
N HIS A 108 -14.18 -11.74 6.48
CA HIS A 108 -14.89 -11.78 7.76
C HIS A 108 -15.87 -12.96 7.86
N SER A 109 -16.54 -13.30 6.76
CA SER A 109 -17.41 -14.48 6.68
C SER A 109 -16.63 -15.78 6.84
N LEU A 110 -15.47 -15.92 6.18
CA LEU A 110 -14.58 -17.06 6.35
C LEU A 110 -14.07 -17.21 7.79
N GLN A 111 -13.82 -16.09 8.46
CA GLN A 111 -13.42 -16.07 9.87
C GLN A 111 -14.58 -16.56 10.76
N HIS A 112 -15.79 -16.08 10.52
CA HIS A 112 -16.99 -16.49 11.25
C HIS A 112 -17.34 -17.96 11.04
N LEU A 113 -17.12 -18.49 9.82
CA LEU A 113 -17.30 -19.91 9.49
C LEU A 113 -16.22 -20.82 10.08
N GLY A 114 -15.17 -20.26 10.71
CA GLY A 114 -14.10 -21.03 11.32
C GLY A 114 -13.10 -21.64 10.32
N VAL A 115 -13.16 -21.27 9.03
CA VAL A 115 -12.22 -21.75 8.00
C VAL A 115 -10.78 -21.34 8.34
N ILE A 116 -10.60 -20.13 8.85
CA ILE A 116 -9.30 -19.63 9.28
C ILE A 116 -8.76 -20.42 10.48
N ASN A 117 -9.61 -20.75 11.46
CA ASN A 117 -9.23 -21.57 12.61
C ASN A 117 -8.85 -22.98 12.16
N PHE A 118 -9.63 -23.58 11.25
CA PHE A 118 -9.32 -24.87 10.64
C PHE A 118 -7.94 -24.85 9.98
N ILE A 119 -7.62 -23.85 9.15
CA ILE A 119 -6.28 -23.75 8.54
C ILE A 119 -5.20 -23.61 9.61
N GLY A 120 -5.42 -22.80 10.65
CA GLY A 120 -4.51 -22.63 11.77
C GLY A 120 -4.19 -23.95 12.50
N GLU A 121 -5.20 -24.77 12.78
CA GLU A 121 -5.03 -26.08 13.41
C GLU A 121 -4.18 -27.05 12.54
N TYR A 122 -4.36 -27.03 11.22
CA TYR A 122 -3.57 -27.88 10.32
C TYR A 122 -2.12 -27.40 10.22
N VAL A 123 -1.91 -26.08 10.20
CA VAL A 123 -0.56 -25.49 10.26
C VAL A 123 0.11 -25.87 11.59
N GLN A 124 -0.60 -25.79 12.72
CA GLN A 124 -0.09 -26.19 14.02
C GLN A 124 0.31 -27.67 14.04
N LYS A 125 -0.57 -28.57 13.56
CA LYS A 125 -0.26 -30.01 13.46
C LYS A 125 0.96 -30.27 12.57
N ALA A 126 1.10 -29.54 11.47
CA ALA A 126 2.27 -29.65 10.59
C ALA A 126 3.56 -29.22 11.30
N ILE A 127 3.50 -28.20 12.16
CA ILE A 127 4.65 -27.74 12.96
C ILE A 127 4.96 -28.74 14.09
N GLU A 128 3.94 -29.27 14.76
CA GLU A 128 4.07 -30.28 15.83
C GLU A 128 4.61 -31.62 15.33
N ALA A 129 4.45 -31.93 14.05
CA ALA A 129 5.05 -33.12 13.44
C ALA A 129 6.59 -33.07 13.43
N PHE A 130 7.20 -31.89 13.61
CA PHE A 130 8.66 -31.78 13.70
C PHE A 130 9.14 -32.04 15.14
N PRO A 131 10.21 -32.83 15.32
CA PRO A 131 10.79 -33.07 16.64
C PRO A 131 11.17 -31.74 17.30
N GLN A 132 10.89 -31.61 18.60
CA GLN A 132 11.27 -30.42 19.36
C GLN A 132 12.80 -30.22 19.37
N GLY A 133 13.58 -31.31 19.29
CA GLY A 133 15.05 -31.27 19.40
C GLY A 133 15.51 -30.88 20.81
N GLN A 134 16.81 -30.99 21.10
CA GLN A 134 17.37 -30.65 22.42
C GLN A 134 17.27 -29.15 22.76
N ASP A 135 17.16 -28.27 21.75
CA ASP A 135 17.15 -26.80 21.92
C ASP A 135 15.87 -26.11 21.39
N GLY A 136 14.83 -26.82 20.95
CA GLY A 136 13.61 -26.21 20.39
C GLY A 136 13.78 -25.55 19.00
N LEU A 137 15.02 -25.31 18.57
CA LEU A 137 15.39 -24.60 17.34
C LEU A 137 14.85 -25.25 16.07
N VAL A 138 14.76 -26.59 16.03
CA VAL A 138 14.27 -27.34 14.86
C VAL A 138 12.79 -27.06 14.62
N ARG A 139 11.97 -27.11 15.69
CA ARG A 139 10.54 -26.82 15.61
C ARG A 139 10.28 -25.33 15.33
N LEU A 140 11.06 -24.43 15.90
CA LEU A 140 10.96 -23.00 15.61
C LEU A 140 11.29 -22.70 14.14
N THR A 141 12.36 -23.29 13.61
CA THR A 141 12.76 -23.11 12.20
C THR A 141 11.69 -23.66 11.26
N ALA A 142 11.11 -24.83 11.58
CA ALA A 142 10.00 -25.40 10.83
C ALA A 142 8.75 -24.49 10.87
N ALA A 143 8.42 -23.94 12.03
CA ALA A 143 7.31 -22.99 12.18
C ALA A 143 7.49 -21.75 11.29
N ILE A 144 8.67 -21.13 11.32
CA ILE A 144 8.97 -19.96 10.48
C ILE A 144 8.85 -20.31 9.00
N LEU A 145 9.40 -21.43 8.55
CA LEU A 145 9.35 -21.84 7.15
C LEU A 145 7.93 -22.17 6.68
N ILE A 146 7.16 -22.93 7.47
CA ILE A 146 5.79 -23.30 7.13
C ILE A 146 4.91 -22.06 7.07
N ILE A 147 4.97 -21.21 8.09
CA ILE A 147 4.20 -19.97 8.12
C ILE A 147 4.59 -19.11 6.92
N LEU A 148 5.88 -18.91 6.63
CA LEU A 148 6.33 -18.09 5.52
C LEU A 148 5.80 -18.59 4.16
N TRP A 149 5.84 -19.89 3.89
CA TRP A 149 5.35 -20.44 2.62
C TRP A 149 3.82 -20.41 2.51
N VAL A 150 3.11 -20.74 3.60
CA VAL A 150 1.65 -20.61 3.66
C VAL A 150 1.25 -19.14 3.49
N SER A 151 2.02 -18.22 4.07
CA SER A 151 1.84 -16.77 3.92
C SER A 151 1.98 -16.32 2.49
N ALA A 152 3.07 -16.71 1.83
CA ALA A 152 3.35 -16.29 0.47
C ALA A 152 2.27 -16.75 -0.53
N ILE A 153 1.75 -17.96 -0.34
CA ILE A 153 0.67 -18.49 -1.18
C ILE A 153 -0.65 -17.79 -0.84
N ALA A 154 -0.99 -17.65 0.44
CA ALA A 154 -2.24 -17.04 0.87
C ALA A 154 -2.29 -15.53 0.53
N SER A 155 -1.17 -14.80 0.64
CA SER A 155 -1.08 -13.37 0.30
C SER A 155 -1.25 -13.09 -1.20
N ALA A 156 -1.12 -14.12 -2.05
CA ALA A 156 -1.42 -13.99 -3.47
C ALA A 156 -2.93 -13.90 -3.77
N PHE A 157 -3.77 -14.38 -2.84
CA PHE A 157 -5.23 -14.42 -2.99
C PHE A 157 -5.96 -13.53 -1.96
N ILE A 158 -5.33 -13.26 -0.83
CA ILE A 158 -5.88 -12.50 0.29
C ILE A 158 -5.05 -11.23 0.47
N ASP A 159 -5.69 -10.07 0.58
CA ASP A 159 -5.01 -8.83 0.91
C ASP A 159 -4.23 -8.91 2.23
N ASN A 160 -3.17 -8.13 2.32
CA ASN A 160 -2.26 -8.14 3.46
C ASN A 160 -2.95 -7.79 4.81
N ILE A 161 -4.00 -6.98 4.81
CA ILE A 161 -4.72 -6.58 6.03
C ILE A 161 -5.52 -7.77 6.62
N PRO A 162 -6.48 -8.37 5.89
CA PRO A 162 -7.19 -9.55 6.38
C PRO A 162 -6.24 -10.70 6.66
N TYR A 163 -5.25 -10.93 5.80
CA TYR A 163 -4.25 -11.98 6.00
C TYR A 163 -3.53 -11.84 7.36
N THR A 164 -3.04 -10.66 7.69
CA THR A 164 -2.34 -10.39 8.96
C THR A 164 -3.25 -10.62 10.16
N ALA A 165 -4.51 -10.18 10.09
CA ALA A 165 -5.49 -10.41 11.16
C ALA A 165 -5.68 -11.90 11.48
N THR A 166 -5.58 -12.77 10.47
CA THR A 166 -5.70 -14.23 10.65
C THR A 166 -4.45 -14.91 11.19
N MET A 167 -3.27 -14.38 10.87
CA MET A 167 -1.99 -14.99 11.26
C MET A 167 -1.54 -14.60 12.66
N ILE A 168 -1.90 -13.41 13.14
CA ILE A 168 -1.55 -12.95 14.49
C ILE A 168 -1.96 -14.00 15.55
N PRO A 169 -3.20 -14.51 15.60
CA PRO A 169 -3.57 -15.56 16.55
C PRO A 169 -2.75 -16.85 16.41
N ILE A 170 -2.46 -17.27 15.18
CA ILE A 170 -1.70 -18.51 14.90
C ILE A 170 -0.27 -18.38 15.43
N VAL A 171 0.38 -17.24 15.19
CA VAL A 171 1.74 -16.97 15.70
C VAL A 171 1.75 -16.89 17.22
N LEU A 172 0.74 -16.25 17.83
CA LEU A 172 0.62 -16.14 19.30
C LEU A 172 0.38 -17.48 20.00
N GLN A 173 -0.19 -18.48 19.32
CA GLN A 173 -0.37 -19.83 19.87
C GLN A 173 0.90 -20.70 19.81
N ILE A 174 1.88 -20.31 19.00
CA ILE A 174 3.14 -21.05 18.83
C ILE A 174 4.26 -20.50 19.75
N SER A 175 4.13 -19.24 20.21
CA SER A 175 5.00 -18.62 21.22
C SER A 175 4.64 -19.04 22.63
#